data_AF-A0A8J5FY00-F1
#
_entry.id   AF-A0A8J5FY00-F1
#
_cell.length_a   1.000
_cell.length_b   1.000
_cell.length_c   1.000
_cell.angle_alpha   90.00
_cell.angle_beta   90.00
_cell.angle_gamma   90.00
#
_symmetry.space_group_name_H-M   'P 1'
#
loop_
_entity.id
_entity.type
_entity.pdbx_description
1 polymer ?
#
loop_
_entity_poly.entity_id
_entity_poly.type
_entity_poly.pdbx_seq_one_letter_code
_entity_poly.pdbx_strand_id
1 'polypeptide(L)'
;MGVLFSSIPWFTVMILHKRTPFLRMIDNTLIIFHTHYVGGTLGGILTGVLAEPCLNCLFFGDDPKYVSLACAIKDSRASAEFMQLASIAFVLATNVVVTNAICLLIRLLVSL
;
A
#
# COMPACT_ATOMS: atom_id res chain seq x y z
N MET A 1 -11.06 4.83 8.49
CA MET A 1 -9.67 4.63 8.03
C MET A 1 -8.64 4.80 9.14
N GLY A 2 -8.62 5.93 9.86
CA GLY A 2 -7.60 6.21 10.89
C GLY A 2 -7.47 5.15 12.00
N VAL A 3 -8.59 4.62 12.52
CA VAL A 3 -8.55 3.55 13.54
C VAL A 3 -7.85 2.31 13.00
N LEU A 4 -8.22 1.83 11.81
CA LEU A 4 -7.58 0.68 11.17
C LEU A 4 -6.10 0.92 10.89
N PHE A 5 -5.76 2.12 10.39
CA PHE A 5 -4.39 2.53 10.11
C PHE A 5 -3.51 2.61 11.37
N SER A 6 -4.08 2.87 12.55
CA SER A 6 -3.34 2.85 13.80
C SER A 6 -3.24 1.43 14.37
N SER A 7 -4.36 0.71 14.42
CA SER A 7 -4.46 -0.60 15.07
C SER A 7 -3.72 -1.71 14.32
N ILE A 8 -3.80 -1.75 12.98
CA ILE A 8 -3.21 -2.84 12.19
C ILE A 8 -1.68 -2.77 12.18
N PRO A 9 -1.03 -1.65 11.80
CA PRO A 9 0.42 -1.50 11.94
C PRO A 9 0.91 -1.78 13.37
N TRP A 10 0.25 -1.25 14.39
CA TRP A 10 0.59 -1.55 15.79
C TRP A 10 0.57 -3.05 16.08
N PHE A 11 -0.50 -3.75 15.65
CA PHE A 11 -0.60 -5.20 15.79
C PHE A 11 0.53 -5.92 15.05
N THR A 12 0.88 -5.46 13.83
CA THR A 12 1.96 -6.08 13.07
C THR A 12 3.32 -5.94 13.75
N VAL A 13 3.60 -4.82 14.40
CA VAL A 13 4.85 -4.57 15.13
C VAL A 13 4.89 -5.36 16.44
N MET A 14 3.84 -5.26 17.24
CA MET A 14 3.88 -5.75 18.63
C MET A 14 3.72 -7.25 18.74
N ILE A 15 2.98 -7.86 17.82
CA ILE A 15 2.57 -9.25 17.89
C ILE A 15 3.07 -10.03 16.67
N LEU A 16 2.69 -9.63 15.46
CA LEU A 16 2.93 -10.44 14.27
C LEU A 16 4.43 -10.56 13.93
N HIS A 17 5.18 -9.46 14.05
CA HIS A 17 6.63 -9.44 13.85
C HIS A 17 7.33 -10.43 14.78
N LYS A 18 6.91 -10.53 16.05
CA LYS A 18 7.51 -11.45 17.03
C LYS A 18 7.14 -12.92 16.78
N ARG A 19 5.97 -13.18 16.18
CA ARG A 19 5.42 -14.53 16.00
C ARG A 19 5.82 -15.18 14.67
N THR A 20 6.14 -14.39 13.65
CA THR A 20 6.40 -14.91 12.30
C THR A 20 7.89 -14.87 11.97
N PRO A 21 8.51 -16.01 11.60
CA PRO A 21 9.95 -16.05 11.30
C PRO A 21 10.31 -15.18 10.08
N PHE A 22 9.41 -15.09 9.10
CA PHE A 22 9.59 -14.25 7.92
C PHE A 22 9.72 -12.76 8.28
N LEU A 23 8.82 -12.21 9.11
CA LEU A 23 8.89 -10.79 9.47
C LEU A 23 10.10 -10.47 10.34
N ARG A 24 10.66 -11.44 11.08
CA ARG A 24 11.92 -11.28 11.82
C ARG A 24 13.16 -11.26 10.94
N MET A 25 13.07 -11.80 9.73
CA MET A 25 14.17 -11.76 8.75
C MET A 25 14.29 -10.40 8.06
N ILE A 26 13.23 -9.59 8.11
CA ILE A 26 13.20 -8.24 7.54
C ILE A 26 13.78 -7.28 8.58
N ASP A 27 15.02 -6.82 8.35
CA ASP A 27 15.63 -5.77 9.16
C ASP A 27 14.81 -4.47 9.03
N ASN A 28 14.26 -4.01 10.15
CA ASN A 28 13.33 -2.88 10.18
C ASN A 28 13.62 -1.93 11.36
N THR A 29 14.81 -1.31 11.32
CA THR A 29 15.36 -0.48 12.41
C THR A 29 14.46 0.69 12.82
N LEU A 30 13.74 1.29 11.86
CA LEU A 30 12.88 2.46 12.08
C LEU A 30 11.39 2.15 12.00
N ILE A 31 11.01 0.86 12.02
CA ILE A 31 9.61 0.41 11.93
C ILE A 31 8.95 0.76 10.56
N ILE A 32 9.70 1.33 9.61
CA ILE A 32 9.24 1.85 8.32
C ILE A 32 8.42 0.84 7.53
N PHE A 33 8.80 -0.45 7.54
CA PHE A 33 8.03 -1.48 6.85
C PHE A 33 6.58 -1.58 7.36
N HIS A 34 6.35 -1.46 8.67
CA HIS A 34 5.00 -1.58 9.23
C HIS A 34 4.20 -0.28 9.10
N THR A 35 4.84 0.87 9.29
CA THR A 35 4.13 2.16 9.25
C THR A 35 3.90 2.66 7.82
N HIS A 36 4.87 2.49 6.92
CA HIS A 36 4.76 2.97 5.54
C HIS A 36 4.25 1.89 4.59
N TYR A 37 4.85 0.70 4.56
CA TYR A 37 4.43 -0.32 3.60
C TYR A 37 3.10 -0.97 4.01
N VAL A 38 2.99 -1.52 5.22
CA VAL A 38 1.71 -2.11 5.70
C VAL A 38 0.63 -1.03 5.87
N GLY A 39 0.97 0.11 6.46
CA GLY A 39 0.03 1.23 6.59
C GLY A 39 -0.42 1.77 5.23
N GLY A 40 0.51 2.04 4.31
CA GLY A 40 0.20 2.59 2.98
C GLY A 40 -0.63 1.64 2.12
N THR A 41 -0.31 0.34 2.12
CA THR A 41 -1.12 -0.66 1.40
C THR A 41 -2.54 -0.78 1.95
N LEU A 42 -2.68 -0.79 3.28
CA LEU A 42 -3.99 -0.75 3.94
C LEU A 42 -4.76 0.53 3.59
N GLY A 43 -4.08 1.68 3.54
CA GLY A 43 -4.66 2.95 3.12
C GLY A 43 -5.19 2.90 1.68
N GLY A 44 -4.38 2.39 0.73
CA GLY A 44 -4.79 2.24 -0.68
C GLY A 44 -5.99 1.32 -0.86
N ILE A 45 -6.01 0.17 -0.17
CA ILE A 45 -7.16 -0.75 -0.18
C ILE A 45 -8.41 -0.06 0.38
N LEU A 46 -8.29 0.58 1.54
CA LEU A 46 -9.42 1.26 2.16
C LEU A 46 -9.93 2.43 1.31
N THR A 47 -9.07 3.15 0.61
CA THR A 47 -9.48 4.17 -0.38
C THR A 47 -10.24 3.52 -1.53
N GLY A 48 -9.77 2.39 -2.05
CA GLY A 48 -10.46 1.60 -3.07
C GLY A 48 -11.87 1.19 -2.65
N VAL A 49 -12.10 0.95 -1.36
CA VAL A 49 -13.41 0.55 -0.82
C VAL A 49 -14.29 1.74 -0.44
N LEU A 50 -13.73 2.74 0.24
CA LEU A 50 -14.48 3.78 0.96
C LEU A 50 -14.49 5.16 0.26
N ALA A 51 -13.78 5.35 -0.85
CA ALA A 51 -13.75 6.66 -1.51
C ALA A 51 -15.14 7.08 -2.00
N GLU A 52 -15.54 8.32 -1.71
CA GLU A 52 -16.83 8.84 -2.15
C GLU A 52 -16.74 9.29 -3.62
N PRO A 53 -17.59 8.77 -4.53
CA PRO A 53 -17.57 9.11 -5.96
C PRO A 53 -17.70 10.61 -6.23
N CYS A 54 -18.54 11.33 -5.48
CA CYS A 54 -18.76 12.77 -5.66
C CYS A 54 -17.49 13.58 -5.36
N LEU A 55 -16.64 13.11 -4.43
CA LEU A 55 -15.35 13.74 -4.17
C LEU A 55 -14.29 13.35 -5.20
N ASN A 56 -14.40 12.18 -5.82
CA ASN A 56 -13.52 11.78 -6.91
C ASN A 56 -13.69 12.65 -8.16
N CYS A 57 -14.88 13.20 -8.41
CA CYS A 57 -15.10 14.13 -9.52
C CYS A 57 -14.20 15.38 -9.43
N LEU A 58 -13.79 15.77 -8.23
CA LEU A 58 -12.85 16.87 -8.02
C LEU A 58 -11.47 16.62 -8.66
N PHE A 59 -11.10 15.34 -8.81
CA PHE A 59 -9.80 14.91 -9.34
C PHE A 59 -9.90 14.29 -10.75
N PHE A 60 -11.05 13.69 -11.08
CA PHE A 60 -11.25 12.94 -12.33
C PHE A 60 -12.28 13.56 -13.28
N GLY A 61 -12.90 14.69 -12.91
CA GLY A 61 -13.93 15.36 -13.70
C GLY A 61 -15.32 14.72 -13.57
N ASP A 62 -16.27 15.19 -14.38
CA ASP A 62 -17.68 14.79 -14.32
C ASP A 62 -17.94 13.36 -14.83
N ASP A 63 -16.96 12.73 -15.47
CA ASP A 63 -17.01 11.32 -15.86
C ASP A 63 -16.33 10.46 -14.78
N PRO A 64 -17.08 9.84 -13.86
CA PRO A 64 -16.50 9.04 -12.78
C PRO A 64 -16.03 7.69 -13.35
N LYS A 65 -14.87 7.70 -14.01
CA LYS A 65 -14.23 6.50 -14.55
C LYS A 65 -13.66 5.60 -13.44
N TYR A 66 -13.41 6.17 -12.26
CA TYR A 66 -12.82 5.48 -11.10
C TYR A 66 -13.70 5.69 -9.87
N VAL A 67 -14.53 4.69 -9.57
CA VAL A 67 -15.54 4.70 -8.50
C VAL A 67 -15.22 3.62 -7.47
N SER A 68 -15.18 3.97 -6.17
CA SER A 68 -14.89 3.00 -5.10
C SER A 68 -15.78 1.76 -5.14
N LEU A 69 -15.30 0.66 -4.54
CA LEU A 69 -16.07 -0.59 -4.47
C LEU A 69 -17.47 -0.38 -3.87
N ALA A 70 -17.56 0.38 -2.77
CA ALA A 70 -18.83 0.58 -2.09
C ALA A 70 -19.87 1.26 -2.99
N CYS A 71 -19.43 2.18 -3.85
CA CYS A 71 -20.31 2.82 -4.83
C CYS A 71 -20.52 1.95 -6.08
N ALA A 72 -19.48 1.23 -6.52
CA ALA A 72 -19.54 0.27 -7.60
C ALA A 72 -20.57 -0.85 -7.34
N ILE A 73 -20.68 -1.33 -6.10
CA ILE A 73 -21.70 -2.33 -5.72
C ILE A 73 -23.10 -1.72 -5.76
N LYS A 74 -23.27 -0.46 -5.34
CA LYS A 74 -24.55 0.25 -5.42
C LYS A 74 -25.02 0.47 -6.86
N ASP A 75 -24.09 0.81 -7.76
CA ASP A 75 -24.39 1.16 -9.15
C ASP A 75 -24.07 0.04 -10.17
N SER A 76 -23.74 -1.17 -9.70
CA SER A 76 -23.33 -2.33 -10.53
C SER A 76 -22.13 -2.07 -11.47
N ARG A 77 -21.16 -1.25 -11.06
CA ARG A 77 -19.98 -0.83 -11.84
C ARG A 77 -18.65 -1.22 -11.17
N ALA A 78 -18.30 -2.51 -11.16
CA ALA A 78 -17.19 -3.09 -10.40
C ALA A 78 -15.75 -2.87 -10.96
N SER A 79 -15.30 -1.62 -11.19
CA SER A 79 -14.00 -1.39 -11.87
C SER A 79 -12.85 -0.78 -11.05
N ALA A 80 -13.06 -0.08 -9.92
CA ALA A 80 -11.96 0.70 -9.33
C ALA A 80 -11.06 -0.03 -8.32
N GLU A 81 -11.49 -1.15 -7.74
CA GLU A 81 -10.61 -1.91 -6.83
C GLU A 81 -9.32 -2.37 -7.52
N PHE A 82 -9.43 -2.76 -8.78
CA PHE A 82 -8.30 -3.23 -9.57
C PHE A 82 -7.23 -2.16 -9.76
N MET A 83 -7.61 -0.87 -9.80
CA MET A 83 -6.65 0.21 -9.99
C MET A 83 -5.81 0.48 -8.74
N GLN A 84 -6.38 0.35 -7.55
CA GLN A 84 -5.61 0.46 -6.30
C GLN A 84 -4.65 -0.72 -6.14
N LEU A 85 -5.10 -1.94 -6.46
CA LEU A 85 -4.25 -3.13 -6.44
C LEU A 85 -3.11 -3.03 -7.47
N ALA A 86 -3.41 -2.59 -8.69
CA ALA A 86 -2.41 -2.35 -9.73
C ALA A 86 -1.38 -1.29 -9.29
N SER A 87 -1.83 -0.22 -8.65
CA SER A 87 -0.96 0.84 -8.14
C SER A 87 -0.05 0.33 -7.02
N ILE A 88 -0.58 -0.44 -6.07
CA ILE A 88 0.21 -1.07 -4.99
C ILE A 88 1.27 -2.01 -5.59
N ALA A 89 0.89 -2.85 -6.56
CA ALA A 89 1.79 -3.78 -7.23
C ALA A 89 2.90 -3.03 -8.01
N PHE A 90 2.54 -1.96 -8.72
CA PHE A 90 3.48 -1.13 -9.46
C PHE A 90 4.52 -0.48 -8.54
N VAL A 91 4.06 0.12 -7.44
CA VAL A 91 4.94 0.76 -6.45
C VAL A 91 5.84 -0.27 -5.78
N LEU A 92 5.32 -1.44 -5.41
CA LEU A 92 6.12 -2.52 -4.84
C LEU A 92 7.20 -3.00 -5.82
N ALA A 93 6.83 -3.31 -7.06
CA ALA A 93 7.76 -3.79 -8.08
C ALA A 93 8.87 -2.76 -8.34
N THR A 94 8.50 -1.48 -8.50
CA THR A 94 9.46 -0.40 -8.72
C THR A 94 10.42 -0.25 -7.54
N ASN A 95 9.91 -0.30 -6.30
CA ASN A 95 10.78 -0.23 -5.12
C ASN A 95 11.74 -1.40 -5.03
N VAL A 96 11.30 -2.63 -5.29
CA VAL A 96 12.17 -3.81 -5.28
C VAL A 96 13.26 -3.69 -6.34
N VAL A 97 12.91 -3.31 -7.58
CA VAL A 97 13.86 -3.15 -8.68
C VAL A 97 14.88 -2.06 -8.37
N VAL A 98 14.42 -0.87 -8.00
CA VAL A 98 15.30 0.30 -7.77
C VAL A 98 16.17 0.08 -6.54
N THR A 99 15.63 -0.43 -5.44
CA THR A 99 16.42 -0.69 -4.22
C THR A 99 17.50 -1.72 -4.47
N ASN A 100 17.17 -2.82 -5.16
CA ASN A 100 18.17 -3.83 -5.51
C ASN A 100 19.26 -3.26 -6.44
N ALA A 101 18.88 -2.45 -7.43
CA ALA A 101 19.84 -1.79 -8.31
C ALA A 101 20.79 -0.86 -7.53
N ILE A 102 20.26 -0.07 -6.59
CA ILE A 102 21.06 0.80 -5.71
C ILE A 102 22.00 -0.03 -4.84
N CYS A 103 21.51 -1.09 -4.18
CA CYS A 103 22.34 -1.96 -3.34
C CYS A 103 23.46 -2.65 -4.15
N LEU A 104 23.16 -3.10 -5.37
CA LEU A 104 24.17 -3.67 -6.27
C LEU A 104 25.20 -2.63 -6.69
N LEU A 105 24.77 -1.41 -7.04
CA LEU A 105 25.69 -0.32 -7.40
C LEU A 105 26.61 0.04 -6.23
N ILE A 106 26.06 0.15 -5.01
CA ILE A 106 26.85 0.40 -3.80
C ILE A 106 27.88 -0.71 -3.62
N ARG A 107 27.49 -1.98 -3.78
CA ARG A 107 28.41 -3.13 -3.66
C ARG A 107 29.53 -3.13 -4.71
N LEU A 108 29.28 -2.58 -5.91
CA LEU A 108 30.29 -2.47 -6.96
C LEU A 108 31.27 -1.32 -6.71
N LEU A 109 30.80 -0.20 -6.17
CA LEU A 109 31.62 1.00 -5.95
C LEU A 109 32.38 0.94 -4.62
N VAL A 110 31.71 0.48 -3.57
CA VAL A 110 32.30 0.22 -2.26
C VAL A 110 32.66 -1.26 -2.27
N SER A 111 33.84 -1.57 -2.80
CA SER A 111 34.44 -2.88 -2.63
C SER A 111 34.61 -3.14 -1.12
N LEU A 112 33.64 -3.84 -0.53
CA LEU A 112 33.70 -4.32 0.84
C LEU A 112 34.43 -5.67 0.87
#